data_AF-A0A7W5GY95-F1
#
_entry.id   AF-A0A7W5GY95-F1
#
_cell.length_a   1.000
_cell.length_b   1.000
_cell.length_c   1.000
_cell.angle_alpha   90.00
_cell.angle_beta   90.00
_cell.angle_gamma   90.00
#
_symmetry.space_group_name_H-M   'P 1'
#
loop_
_entity.id
_entity.type
_entity.pdbx_description
1 polymer ?
#
loop_
_entity_poly.entity_id
_entity_poly.type
_entity_poly.pdbx_seq_one_letter_code
_entity_poly.pdbx_strand_id
1 'polypeptide(L)'
;MQAKTESLNVLGQPLVPCGQDPVTGFYRDGCCRVGPEDLGIHAVCAEMTAEFLAFTRGQGNDLSTPRPEFGFPGLKPGDRWCLCAGRWQDAFDAGKAPRVVLQGTHQAALEQCRLGDLKRCAVDLN
;
A
#
# COMPACT_ATOMS: atom_id res chain seq x y z
N MET A 1 6.40 21.33 21.74
CA MET A 1 5.58 20.47 20.86
C MET A 1 6.46 20.12 19.68
N GLN A 2 6.89 18.88 19.55
CA GLN A 2 7.68 18.45 18.39
C GLN A 2 6.75 18.54 17.18
N ALA A 3 7.16 19.29 16.16
CA ALA A 3 6.44 19.32 14.89
C ALA A 3 6.39 17.87 14.39
N LYS A 4 5.19 17.29 14.37
CA LYS A 4 4.93 16.05 13.62
C LYS A 4 5.29 16.42 12.18
N THR A 5 6.41 15.92 11.67
CA THR A 5 6.69 16.02 10.23
C THR A 5 5.52 15.32 9.54
N GLU A 6 4.63 16.07 8.93
CA GLU A 6 3.47 15.51 8.25
C GLU A 6 3.99 14.66 7.09
N SER A 7 3.68 13.37 7.12
CA SER A 7 3.98 12.47 6.01
C SER A 7 3.29 12.99 4.75
N LEU A 8 4.01 13.04 3.64
CA LEU A 8 3.48 13.51 2.36
C LEU A 8 3.12 12.32 1.47
N ASN A 9 2.08 12.47 0.67
CA ASN A 9 1.71 11.54 -0.37
C ASN A 9 2.51 11.80 -1.67
N VAL A 10 2.35 10.91 -2.66
CA VAL A 10 3.05 11.00 -3.97
C VAL A 10 2.68 12.22 -4.81
N LEU A 11 1.70 13.02 -4.39
CA LEU A 11 1.30 14.29 -5.00
C LEU A 11 1.88 15.51 -4.26
N GLY A 12 2.69 15.29 -3.21
CA GLY A 12 3.28 16.35 -2.39
C GLY A 12 2.29 16.99 -1.39
N GLN A 13 1.15 16.35 -1.13
CA GLN A 13 0.14 16.81 -0.18
C GLN A 13 0.19 15.98 1.12
N PRO A 14 -0.44 16.41 2.22
CA PRO A 14 -0.53 15.60 3.43
C PRO A 14 -1.12 14.20 3.15
N LEU A 15 -0.50 13.18 3.73
CA LEU A 15 -0.91 11.79 3.59
C LEU A 15 -2.26 11.56 4.27
N VAL A 16 -3.24 11.04 3.53
CA VAL A 16 -4.54 10.64 4.10
C VAL A 16 -4.52 9.18 4.57
N PRO A 17 -5.38 8.79 5.52
CA PRO A 17 -5.51 7.39 5.93
C PRO A 17 -5.87 6.47 4.76
N CYS A 18 -5.28 5.28 4.73
CA CYS A 18 -5.55 4.26 3.72
C CYS A 18 -6.76 3.39 4.08
N GLY A 19 -6.81 2.86 5.30
CA GLY A 19 -7.88 1.97 5.77
C GLY A 19 -7.81 1.66 7.27
N GLN A 20 -8.98 1.46 7.90
CA GLN A 20 -9.10 1.15 9.33
C GLN A 20 -9.81 -0.19 9.63
N ASP A 21 -10.43 -0.80 8.63
CA ASP A 21 -11.06 -2.13 8.76
C ASP A 21 -10.83 -2.92 7.46
N PRO A 22 -9.78 -3.77 7.40
CA PRO A 22 -8.80 -4.03 8.46
C PRO A 22 -7.84 -2.85 8.69
N VAL A 23 -7.32 -2.70 9.92
CA VAL A 23 -6.29 -1.69 10.23
C VAL A 23 -5.01 -2.03 9.45
N THR A 24 -4.58 -1.11 8.59
CA THR A 24 -3.39 -1.29 7.75
C THR A 24 -2.20 -0.45 8.20
N GLY A 25 -1.15 -0.39 7.37
CA GLY A 25 0.10 0.31 7.64
C GLY A 25 1.09 -0.56 8.42
N PHE A 26 2.39 -0.35 8.17
CA PHE A 26 3.45 -1.04 8.90
C PHE A 26 3.33 -0.84 10.42
N TYR A 27 3.03 0.39 10.83
CA TYR A 27 2.81 0.78 12.23
C TYR A 27 1.40 0.50 12.77
N ARG A 28 0.53 -0.15 11.97
CA ARG A 28 -0.87 -0.45 12.33
C ARG A 28 -1.67 0.78 12.82
N ASP A 29 -1.50 1.90 12.15
CA ASP A 29 -2.21 3.16 12.43
C ASP A 29 -3.19 3.56 11.31
N GLY A 30 -3.36 2.69 10.30
CA GLY A 30 -4.24 2.91 9.16
C GLY A 30 -3.64 3.79 8.05
N CYS A 31 -2.39 4.25 8.20
CA CYS A 31 -1.70 5.09 7.22
C CYS A 31 -0.51 4.36 6.60
N CYS A 32 -0.24 4.59 5.31
CA CYS A 32 0.93 4.03 4.63
C CYS A 32 2.21 4.83 4.89
N ARG A 33 2.39 5.30 6.12
CA ARG A 33 3.58 6.06 6.50
C ARG A 33 4.78 5.13 6.58
N VAL A 34 5.94 5.62 6.15
CA VAL A 34 7.20 4.89 6.17
C VAL A 34 8.14 5.56 7.18
N GLY A 35 8.79 4.74 8.00
CA GLY A 35 9.90 5.17 8.85
C GLY A 35 11.05 4.16 8.79
N PRO A 36 12.11 4.36 9.58
CA PRO A 36 13.39 3.67 9.39
C PRO A 36 13.33 2.16 9.62
N GLU A 37 12.33 1.66 10.35
CA GLU A 37 12.14 0.23 10.59
C GLU A 37 11.43 -0.49 9.43
N ASP A 38 10.75 0.24 8.56
CA ASP A 38 9.99 -0.31 7.44
C ASP A 38 10.86 -0.49 6.19
N LEU A 39 11.71 -1.52 6.23
CA LEU A 39 12.59 -1.89 5.11
C LEU A 39 11.81 -2.33 3.86
N GLY A 40 10.54 -2.74 4.03
CA GLY A 40 9.66 -3.13 2.93
C GLY A 40 9.02 -1.96 2.19
N ILE A 41 9.08 -0.74 2.77
CA ILE A 41 8.48 0.48 2.25
C ILE A 41 6.98 0.24 1.96
N HIS A 42 6.18 0.00 3.01
CA HIS A 42 4.73 -0.18 2.93
C HIS A 42 4.02 1.16 2.64
N ALA A 43 4.34 1.76 1.50
CA ALA A 43 3.97 3.11 1.10
C ALA A 43 2.76 3.17 0.18
N VAL A 44 2.39 2.07 -0.49
CA VAL A 44 1.34 2.10 -1.55
C VAL A 44 0.00 1.71 -0.97
N CYS A 45 -0.94 2.66 -0.90
CA CYS A 45 -2.33 2.35 -0.52
C CYS A 45 -3.08 1.78 -1.73
N ALA A 46 -3.39 0.49 -1.67
CA ALA A 46 -4.07 -0.20 -2.77
C ALA A 46 -5.34 -0.91 -2.32
N GLU A 47 -6.28 -1.06 -3.25
CA GLU A 47 -7.53 -1.81 -3.08
C GLU A 47 -7.34 -3.22 -3.66
N MET A 48 -7.38 -4.23 -2.78
CA MET A 48 -7.05 -5.61 -3.15
C MET A 48 -8.01 -6.14 -4.21
N THR A 49 -7.46 -6.89 -5.17
CA THR A 49 -8.24 -7.65 -6.16
C THR A 49 -7.95 -9.14 -6.01
N ALA A 50 -8.89 -9.99 -6.43
CA ALA A 50 -8.68 -11.44 -6.38
C ALA A 50 -7.46 -11.86 -7.22
N GLU A 51 -7.26 -11.19 -8.37
CA GLU A 51 -6.13 -11.41 -9.27
C GLU A 51 -4.79 -11.03 -8.61
N PHE A 52 -4.70 -9.86 -7.97
CA PHE A 52 -3.50 -9.45 -7.26
C PHE A 52 -3.18 -10.40 -6.11
N LEU A 53 -4.18 -10.77 -5.31
CA LEU A 53 -4.00 -11.67 -4.17
C LEU A 53 -3.48 -13.05 -4.60
N ALA A 54 -3.99 -13.59 -5.70
CA ALA A 54 -3.48 -14.83 -6.28
C ALA A 54 -2.04 -14.67 -6.81
N PHE A 55 -1.76 -13.58 -7.53
CA PHE A 55 -0.42 -13.27 -8.05
C PHE A 55 0.61 -13.14 -6.92
N THR A 56 0.34 -12.29 -5.94
CA THR A 56 1.29 -11.97 -4.88
C THR A 56 1.57 -13.18 -3.98
N ARG A 57 0.56 -14.05 -3.76
CA ARG A 57 0.74 -15.36 -3.12
C ARG A 57 1.69 -16.26 -3.93
N GLY A 58 1.55 -16.32 -5.25
CA GLY A 58 2.46 -17.04 -6.14
C GLY A 58 3.91 -16.52 -6.08
N GLN A 59 4.09 -15.24 -5.79
CA GLN A 59 5.38 -14.59 -5.58
C GLN A 59 5.93 -14.72 -4.14
N GLY A 60 5.34 -15.60 -3.32
CA GLY A 60 5.77 -15.86 -1.94
C GLY A 60 5.32 -14.79 -0.93
N ASN A 61 4.39 -13.91 -1.28
CA ASN A 61 3.80 -12.91 -0.41
C ASN A 61 2.31 -13.21 -0.19
N ASP A 62 2.01 -14.18 0.69
CA ASP A 62 0.62 -14.57 0.96
C ASP A 62 -0.07 -13.54 1.86
N LEU A 63 -0.91 -12.69 1.24
CA LEU A 63 -1.73 -11.71 1.92
C LEU A 63 -3.16 -12.20 2.17
N SER A 64 -3.52 -13.42 1.80
CA SER A 64 -4.90 -13.93 1.93
C SER A 64 -5.08 -14.86 3.11
N THR A 65 -4.04 -15.62 3.48
CA THR A 65 -4.14 -16.53 4.64
C THR A 65 -4.07 -15.73 5.95
N PRO A 66 -5.05 -15.85 6.86
CA PRO A 66 -4.99 -15.22 8.17
C PRO A 66 -3.76 -15.68 8.97
N ARG A 67 -3.17 -14.76 9.74
CA ARG A 67 -2.10 -15.03 10.72
C ARG A 67 -2.47 -14.38 12.06
N PRO A 68 -3.35 -15.00 12.86
CA PRO A 68 -3.79 -14.47 14.14
C PRO A 68 -2.64 -14.14 15.10
N GLU A 69 -1.55 -14.90 15.03
CA GLU A 69 -0.32 -14.69 15.81
C GLU A 69 0.36 -13.34 15.55
N PHE A 70 0.07 -12.70 14.42
CA PHE A 70 0.53 -11.35 14.06
C PHE A 70 -0.61 -10.32 13.98
N GLY A 71 -1.82 -10.70 14.44
CA GLY A 71 -3.01 -9.86 14.30
C GLY A 71 -3.38 -9.55 12.85
N PHE A 72 -2.99 -10.40 11.90
CA PHE A 72 -3.28 -10.22 10.48
C PHE A 72 -4.51 -11.05 10.08
N PRO A 73 -5.62 -10.42 9.64
CA PRO A 73 -6.87 -11.12 9.40
C PRO A 73 -6.89 -11.90 8.08
N GLY A 74 -5.90 -11.71 7.21
CA GLY A 74 -5.98 -12.12 5.80
C GLY A 74 -6.87 -11.16 5.01
N LEU A 75 -6.44 -10.81 3.80
CA LEU A 75 -7.13 -9.83 2.95
C LEU A 75 -8.02 -10.51 1.93
N LYS A 76 -9.14 -9.84 1.64
CA LYS A 76 -10.09 -10.19 0.58
C LYS A 76 -10.18 -9.07 -0.47
N PRO A 77 -10.73 -9.36 -1.66
CA PRO A 77 -11.01 -8.31 -2.63
C PRO A 77 -11.86 -7.18 -2.04
N GLY A 78 -11.48 -5.94 -2.35
CA GLY A 78 -12.10 -4.72 -1.83
C GLY A 78 -11.46 -4.16 -0.55
N ASP A 79 -10.66 -4.94 0.18
CA ASP A 79 -9.91 -4.41 1.32
C ASP A 79 -8.86 -3.39 0.86
N ARG A 80 -8.65 -2.33 1.64
CA ARG A 80 -7.53 -1.40 1.42
C ARG A 80 -6.35 -1.79 2.29
N TRP A 81 -5.17 -1.83 1.69
CA TRP A 81 -3.95 -2.22 2.38
C TRP A 81 -2.72 -1.46 1.88
N CYS A 82 -1.81 -1.15 2.79
CA CYS A 82 -0.50 -0.60 2.49
C CYS A 82 0.43 -1.72 2.03
N LEU A 83 0.74 -1.73 0.74
CA LEU A 83 1.64 -2.69 0.11
C LEU A 83 3.08 -2.16 0.10
N CYS A 84 4.04 -3.08 0.18
CA CYS A 84 5.44 -2.80 -0.15
C CYS A 84 5.51 -2.20 -1.56
N ALA A 85 6.20 -1.07 -1.72
CA ALA A 85 6.27 -0.33 -2.98
C ALA A 85 6.77 -1.22 -4.13
N GLY A 86 7.90 -1.92 -3.94
CA GLY A 86 8.46 -2.83 -4.94
C GLY A 86 7.53 -3.98 -5.31
N ARG A 87 6.80 -4.56 -4.34
CA ARG A 87 5.82 -5.63 -4.63
C ARG A 87 4.65 -5.12 -5.47
N TRP A 88 4.24 -3.88 -5.28
CA TRP A 88 3.21 -3.27 -6.13
C TRP A 88 3.76 -3.00 -7.54
N GLN A 89 4.99 -2.50 -7.68
CA GLN A 89 5.61 -2.27 -8.99
C GLN A 89 5.82 -3.59 -9.76
N ASP A 90 6.28 -4.66 -9.10
CA ASP A 90 6.37 -6.00 -9.70
C ASP A 90 5.01 -6.48 -10.23
N ALA A 91 3.94 -6.25 -9.46
CA ALA A 91 2.59 -6.58 -9.90
C ALA A 91 2.14 -5.72 -11.08
N PHE A 92 2.52 -4.44 -11.13
CA PHE A 92 2.23 -3.56 -12.27
C PHE A 92 2.91 -4.05 -13.54
N ASP A 93 4.20 -4.35 -13.47
CA ASP A 93 4.98 -4.85 -14.61
C ASP A 93 4.47 -6.21 -15.10
N ALA A 94 3.89 -7.03 -14.21
CA ALA A 94 3.20 -8.28 -14.55
C ALA A 94 1.76 -8.10 -15.05
N GLY A 95 1.22 -6.88 -15.09
CA GLY A 95 -0.16 -6.59 -15.48
C GLY A 95 -1.21 -7.09 -14.46
N LYS A 96 -0.84 -7.18 -13.18
CA LYS A 96 -1.65 -7.68 -12.05
C LYS A 96 -1.79 -6.66 -10.91
N ALA A 97 -1.37 -5.41 -11.12
CA ALA A 97 -1.42 -4.39 -10.09
C ALA A 97 -2.86 -4.08 -9.65
N PRO A 98 -3.13 -4.01 -8.34
CA PRO A 98 -4.38 -3.49 -7.81
C PRO A 98 -4.45 -1.98 -8.02
N ARG A 99 -5.68 -1.43 -8.00
CA ARG A 99 -5.88 0.02 -8.07
C ARG A 99 -5.32 0.72 -6.82
N VAL A 100 -4.91 1.97 -6.98
CA VAL A 100 -4.18 2.76 -5.96
C VAL A 100 -4.97 4.00 -5.56
N VAL A 101 -4.92 4.34 -4.28
CA VAL A 101 -5.35 5.65 -3.75
C VAL A 101 -4.11 6.52 -3.63
N LEU A 102 -3.92 7.49 -4.54
CA LEU A 102 -2.73 8.33 -4.55
C LEU A 102 -2.62 9.20 -3.31
N GLN A 103 -3.74 9.75 -2.81
CA GLN A 103 -3.74 10.59 -1.62
C GLN A 103 -3.27 9.83 -0.37
N GLY A 104 -3.49 8.51 -0.33
CA GLY A 104 -3.09 7.61 0.75
C GLY A 104 -1.76 6.90 0.51
N THR A 105 -1.09 7.17 -0.62
CA THR A 105 0.18 6.54 -1.00
C THR A 105 1.34 7.49 -0.68
N HIS A 106 2.24 7.07 0.21
CA HIS A 106 3.34 7.89 0.72
C HIS A 106 4.39 8.18 -0.36
N GLN A 107 5.02 9.35 -0.29
CA GLN A 107 6.02 9.79 -1.27
C GLN A 107 7.21 8.82 -1.42
N ALA A 108 7.57 8.09 -0.36
CA ALA A 108 8.64 7.07 -0.40
C ALA A 108 8.33 5.93 -1.39
N ALA A 109 7.06 5.75 -1.79
CA ALA A 109 6.73 4.82 -2.87
C ALA A 109 7.50 5.16 -4.15
N LEU A 110 7.82 6.43 -4.41
CA LEU A 110 8.54 6.87 -5.61
C LEU A 110 10.01 6.42 -5.66
N GLU A 111 10.55 5.89 -4.56
CA GLU A 111 11.87 5.26 -4.55
C GLU A 111 11.88 3.92 -5.33
N GLN A 112 10.71 3.27 -5.44
CA GLN A 112 10.57 1.95 -6.09
C GLN A 112 9.48 1.91 -7.17
N CYS A 113 8.54 2.86 -7.16
CA CYS A 113 7.42 2.93 -8.10
C CYS A 113 7.56 4.14 -9.03
N ARG A 114 7.15 3.97 -10.29
CA ARG A 114 7.02 5.10 -11.23
C ARG A 114 5.71 5.85 -10.93
N LEU A 115 5.76 7.17 -10.75
CA LEU A 115 4.55 7.98 -10.55
C LEU A 115 3.53 7.80 -11.69
N GLY A 116 4.00 7.66 -12.93
CA GLY A 116 3.12 7.41 -14.09
C GLY A 116 2.32 6.12 -13.97
N ASP A 117 2.91 5.07 -13.39
CA ASP A 117 2.25 3.78 -13.21
C ASP A 117 1.20 3.86 -12.10
N LEU A 118 1.56 4.47 -10.97
CA LEU A 118 0.63 4.75 -9.87
C LEU A 118 -0.60 5.53 -10.38
N LYS A 119 -0.37 6.55 -11.22
CA LYS A 119 -1.45 7.35 -11.82
C LYS A 119 -2.34 6.55 -12.77
N ARG A 120 -1.81 5.59 -13.53
CA ARG A 120 -2.59 4.72 -14.43
C ARG A 120 -3.53 3.78 -13.65
N CYS A 121 -3.17 3.45 -12.42
CA CYS A 121 -3.98 2.62 -11.52
C CYS A 121 -4.78 3.45 -10.50
N ALA A 122 -4.77 4.77 -10.59
CA ALA A 122 -5.39 5.63 -9.59
C ALA A 122 -6.92 5.53 -9.58
N VAL A 123 -7.51 5.64 -8.39
CA VAL A 123 -8.97 5.67 -8.18
C VAL A 123 -9.49 7.03 -7.77
N ASP A 124 -8.57 7.94 -7.42
CA ASP A 124 -8.80 9.24 -6.85
C ASP A 124 -8.19 10.37 -7.69
N LEU A 125 -7.89 10.08 -8.97
CA LEU A 125 -7.66 11.06 -10.02
C LEU A 125 -8.88 11.10 -10.94
N ASN A 126 -9.51 12.28 -11.03
CA ASN A 126 -10.55 12.59 -12.01
C ASN A 126 -9.96 13.34 -13.20
#